data_AF-A0A2T5DXF5-F1
#
_entry.id   AF-A0A2T5DXF5-F1
#
_cell.length_a   1.000
_cell.length_b   1.000
_cell.length_c   1.000
_cell.angle_alpha   90.00
_cell.angle_beta   90.00
_cell.angle_gamma   90.00
#
_symmetry.space_group_name_H-M   'P 1'
#
loop_
_entity.id
_entity.type
_entity.pdbx_description
1 polymer ?
#
loop_
_entity_poly.entity_id
_entity_poly.type
_entity_poly.pdbx_seq_one_letter_code
_entity_poly.pdbx_strand_id
1 'polypeptide(L)' 'MAKRGIGHISDSKPVMSDEVKSEVFNKTIRGIPTKLKDEFDELKGNGKVHGSLNSYMVYALAQQLERDSE' A
#
# COMPACT_ATOMS: atom_id res chain seq x y z
N MET A 1 4.04 -29.76 48.75
CA MET A 1 3.79 -29.25 47.38
C MET A 1 2.50 -28.45 47.39
N ALA A 2 2.60 -27.12 47.28
CA ALA A 2 1.47 -26.23 47.03
C ALA A 2 1.98 -25.11 46.12
N LYS A 3 1.30 -24.90 44.99
CA LYS A 3 1.74 -24.12 43.84
C LYS A 3 1.47 -22.63 44.11
N ARG A 4 2.51 -21.79 44.08
CA ARG A 4 2.37 -20.32 44.10
C ARG A 4 1.97 -19.85 42.70
N GLY A 5 0.69 -19.51 42.52
CA GLY A 5 0.25 -18.61 41.44
C GLY A 5 0.37 -17.15 41.88
N ILE A 6 0.05 -16.22 40.97
CA ILE A 6 0.17 -14.74 41.05
C ILE A 6 1.52 -14.28 40.45
N GLY A 7 1.59 -13.55 39.34
CA GLY A 7 0.59 -12.91 38.49
C GLY A 7 1.37 -11.96 37.59
N HIS A 8 1.51 -12.28 36.30
CA HIS A 8 2.22 -11.44 35.35
C HIS A 8 1.20 -10.42 34.80
N ILE A 9 1.05 -9.29 35.48
CA ILE A 9 0.48 -8.09 34.87
C ILE A 9 1.52 -7.52 33.91
N SER A 10 1.56 -8.10 32.71
CA SER A 10 2.13 -7.41 31.57
C SER A 10 1.09 -6.40 31.12
N ASP A 11 1.22 -5.16 31.61
CA ASP A 11 0.56 -3.97 31.06
C ASP A 11 1.04 -3.79 29.62
N SER A 12 0.50 -4.61 28.70
CA SER A 12 0.55 -4.32 27.28
C SER A 12 -0.47 -3.23 27.03
N LYS A 13 -0.06 -1.98 27.26
CA LYS A 13 -0.71 -0.82 26.65
C LYS A 13 -0.91 -1.14 25.17
N PRO A 14 -2.14 -1.12 24.64
CA PRO A 14 -2.31 -1.08 23.21
C PRO A 14 -1.70 0.24 22.77
N VAL A 15 -0.51 0.17 22.16
CA VAL A 15 0.00 1.24 21.31
C VAL A 15 -0.99 1.36 20.16
N MET A 16 -2.03 2.15 20.37
CA MET A 16 -2.79 2.76 19.28
C MET A 16 -1.81 3.73 18.62
N SER A 17 -1.00 3.18 17.71
CA SER A 17 -0.50 3.99 16.61
C SER A 17 -1.74 4.26 15.78
N ASP A 18 -2.42 5.36 16.11
CA ASP A 18 -3.36 6.02 15.21
C ASP A 18 -2.51 6.56 14.06
N GLU A 19 -2.00 5.63 13.24
CA GLU A 19 -1.57 5.97 11.90
C GLU A 19 -2.82 6.53 11.26
N VAL A 20 -2.84 7.85 11.09
CA VAL A 20 -3.83 8.56 10.30
C VAL A 20 -3.81 7.89 8.93
N LYS A 21 -4.63 6.85 8.77
CA LYS A 21 -4.80 6.15 7.51
C LYS A 21 -5.40 7.19 6.60
N SER A 22 -4.58 7.71 5.70
CA SER A 22 -5.03 8.55 4.60
C SER A 22 -6.29 7.91 4.03
N GLU A 23 -7.37 8.66 3.90
CA GLU A 23 -8.62 8.12 3.40
C GLU A 23 -8.38 7.57 1.99
N VAL A 24 -8.37 6.23 1.87
CA VAL A 24 -8.19 5.55 0.58
C VAL A 24 -9.56 5.27 0.00
N PHE A 25 -9.87 5.91 -1.12
CA PHE A 25 -11.03 5.51 -1.91
C PHE A 25 -10.66 4.32 -2.80
N ASN A 26 -11.43 3.24 -2.67
CA ASN A 26 -11.24 2.05 -3.50
C ASN A 26 -12.10 2.17 -4.75
N LYS A 27 -11.48 2.08 -5.93
CA LYS A 27 -12.18 2.14 -7.22
C LYS A 27 -11.65 1.10 -8.18
N THR A 28 -12.56 0.37 -8.82
CA THR A 28 -12.21 -0.50 -9.95
C THR A 28 -12.14 0.33 -11.22
N ILE A 29 -11.00 0.27 -11.91
CA ILE A 29 -10.84 0.84 -13.24
C ILE A 29 -11.20 -0.24 -14.27
N ARG A 30 -12.07 0.10 -15.23
CA ARG A 30 -12.51 -0.81 -16.30
C ARG A 30 -12.06 -0.26 -17.65
N GLY A 31 -11.88 -1.15 -18.63
CA GLY A 31 -11.54 -0.75 -20.00
C GLY A 31 -10.10 -0.27 -20.19
N ILE A 32 -9.17 -0.71 -19.33
CA ILE A 32 -7.74 -0.44 -19.53
C ILE A 32 -7.27 -1.19 -20.79
N PRO A 33 -6.69 -0.50 -21.80
CA PRO A 33 -6.14 -1.15 -22.98
C PRO A 33 -5.10 -2.21 -22.61
N THR A 34 -5.18 -3.39 -23.22
CA THR A 34 -4.26 -4.51 -22.93
C THR A 34 -2.80 -4.15 -23.17
N LYS A 35 -2.53 -3.36 -24.21
CA LYS A 35 -1.20 -2.86 -24.53
C LYS A 35 -0.49 -2.22 -23.32
N LEU A 36 -1.21 -1.45 -22.49
CA LEU A 36 -0.60 -0.78 -21.32
C LEU A 36 -0.16 -1.79 -20.25
N LYS A 37 -0.90 -2.89 -20.11
CA LYS A 37 -0.51 -3.98 -19.22
C LYS A 37 0.73 -4.69 -19.77
N ASP A 38 0.76 -4.97 -21.06
CA ASP A 38 1.91 -5.62 -21.72
C ASP A 38 3.18 -4.77 -21.55
N GLU A 39 3.08 -3.46 -21.82
CA GLU A 39 4.20 -2.52 -21.62
C GLU A 39 4.66 -2.48 -20.16
N PHE A 40 3.73 -2.47 -19.19
CA PHE A 40 4.08 -2.53 -17.78
C PHE A 40 4.83 -3.82 -17.41
N ASP A 41 4.37 -4.97 -17.91
CA ASP A 41 4.99 -6.27 -17.64
C ASP A 41 6.39 -6.35 -18.27
N GLU A 42 6.58 -5.81 -19.47
CA GLU A 42 7.90 -5.67 -20.11
C GLU A 42 8.84 -4.78 -19.29
N LEU A 43 8.38 -3.61 -18.86
CA LEU A 43 9.18 -2.71 -18.03
C LEU A 43 9.55 -3.34 -16.69
N LYS A 44 8.64 -4.13 -16.12
CA LYS A 44 8.85 -4.85 -14.86
C LYS A 44 9.85 -5.99 -15.04
N GLY A 45 9.74 -6.75 -16.13
CA GLY A 45 10.71 -7.79 -16.49
C GLY A 45 12.12 -7.24 -16.71
N ASN A 46 12.22 -6.02 -17.24
CA ASN A 46 13.48 -5.30 -17.43
C ASN A 46 13.99 -4.61 -16.15
N GLY A 47 13.28 -4.71 -15.02
CA GLY A 47 13.66 -4.07 -13.76
C GLY A 47 13.53 -2.55 -13.72
N LYS A 48 12.86 -1.94 -14.71
CA LYS A 48 12.65 -0.48 -14.79
C LYS A 48 11.52 0.00 -13.87
N VAL A 49 10.55 -0.85 -13.61
CA VAL A 49 9.45 -0.58 -12.68
C VAL A 49 9.34 -1.70 -11.66
N HIS A 50 8.94 -1.34 -10.45
CA HIS A 50 8.78 -2.28 -9.33
C HIS A 50 7.36 -2.23 -8.78
N GLY A 51 6.96 -3.26 -8.05
CA GLY A 51 5.65 -3.33 -7.39
C GLY A 51 4.52 -3.85 -8.29
N SER A 52 3.29 -3.54 -7.89
CA SER A 52 2.07 -3.93 -8.60
C SER A 52 1.67 -2.88 -9.64
N LEU A 53 0.91 -3.29 -10.67
CA LEU A 53 0.33 -2.35 -11.64
C LEU A 53 -0.52 -1.28 -10.93
N ASN A 54 -1.23 -1.65 -9.86
CA ASN A 54 -2.03 -0.70 -9.08
C ASN A 54 -1.16 0.39 -8.43
N SER A 55 -0.08 -0.03 -7.76
CA SER A 55 0.88 0.91 -7.14
C SER A 55 1.50 1.83 -8.18
N TYR A 56 1.83 1.29 -9.34
CA TYR A 56 2.38 2.05 -10.46
C TYR A 56 1.38 3.10 -10.99
N MET A 57 0.11 2.73 -11.19
CA MET A 57 -0.94 3.65 -11.63
C MET A 57 -1.19 4.78 -10.62
N VAL A 58 -1.24 4.46 -9.32
CA VAL A 58 -1.42 5.47 -8.26
C VAL A 58 -0.26 6.46 -8.25
N TYR A 59 0.97 5.97 -8.36
CA TYR A 59 2.16 6.83 -8.39
C TYR A 59 2.21 7.70 -9.65
N ALA A 60 1.88 7.15 -10.82
CA ALA A 60 1.81 7.89 -12.07
C ALA A 60 0.74 9.00 -12.01
N LEU A 61 -0.43 8.71 -11.42
CA LEU A 61 -1.50 9.68 -11.21
C LEU A 61 -1.07 10.82 -10.30
N ALA A 62 -0.45 10.52 -9.15
CA ALA A 62 0.03 11.52 -8.21
C ALA A 62 1.02 12.49 -8.88
N GLN A 63 2.03 11.94 -9.56
CA GLN A 63 3.02 12.75 -10.28
C GLN A 63 2.41 13.62 -11.38
N GLN A 64 1.38 13.13 -12.08
CA GLN A 64 0.71 13.93 -13.11
C GLN A 64 -0.04 15.11 -12.49
N LEU A 65 -0.73 14.88 -11.38
CA LEU A 65 -1.44 15.95 -10.66
C LEU A 65 -0.48 16.99 -10.08
N GLU A 66 0.67 16.57 -9.57
CA GLU A 66 1.73 17.49 -9.12
C GLU A 66 2.19 18.38 -10.27
N ARG A 67 2.50 17.81 -11.44
CA ARG A 67 2.91 18.57 -12.63
C ARG A 67 1.84 19.52 -13.18
N ASP A 68 0.58 19.11 -13.13
CA ASP A 68 -0.54 19.91 -13.64
C ASP A 68 -0.94 21.04 -12.68
N SER A 69 -0.48 21.00 -11.42
CA SER A 69 -0.76 22.02 -10.40
C SER A 69 0.28 23.14 -10.37
N GLU A 70 1.42 22.97 -11.05
CA GLU A 70 2.47 23.98 -11.24
C GLU A 70 2.17 24.92 -12.42
#